data_AF-A0A260ZKV2-F1
#
_entry.id   AF-A0A260ZKV2-F1
#
_cell.length_a   1.000
_cell.length_b   1.000
_cell.length_c   1.000
_cell.angle_alpha   90.00
_cell.angle_beta   90.00
_cell.angle_gamma   90.00
#
_symmetry.space_group_name_H-M   'P 1'
#
loop_
_entity.id
_entity.type
_entity.pdbx_description
1 polymer ?
#
loop_
_entity_poly.entity_id
_entity_poly.type
_entity_poly.pdbx_seq_one_letter_code
_entity_poly.pdbx_strand_id
1 'polypeptide(L)'
;MTKDQVETKPTIGSNVEELTYRNLDFVIWDIGGQESLRKSWSTYYVQTDVVIILRNRKWQINGCCAVKGEGLPEALEWIANNI
;
A
#
# COMPACT_ATOMS: atom_id res chain seq x y z
N MET A 1 -23.48 0.78 -3.72
CA MET A 1 -22.60 0.82 -4.90
C MET A 1 -22.20 -0.60 -5.20
N THR A 2 -22.76 -1.19 -6.25
CA THR A 2 -22.20 -2.41 -6.86
C THR A 2 -20.82 -2.04 -7.39
N LYS A 3 -19.76 -2.48 -6.69
CA LYS A 3 -18.40 -2.37 -7.21
C LYS A 3 -18.30 -3.41 -8.32
N ASP A 4 -18.42 -2.97 -9.56
CA ASP A 4 -18.06 -3.83 -10.68
C ASP A 4 -16.61 -4.28 -10.49
N GLN A 5 -16.37 -5.57 -10.69
CA GLN A 5 -15.05 -6.16 -10.54
C GLN A 5 -14.12 -5.51 -11.57
N VAL A 6 -13.19 -4.68 -11.09
CA VAL A 6 -12.19 -4.06 -11.95
C VAL A 6 -11.17 -5.12 -12.35
N GLU A 7 -11.06 -5.38 -13.65
CA GLU A 7 -10.02 -6.25 -14.18
C GLU A 7 -8.65 -5.58 -13.98
N THR A 8 -7.75 -6.25 -13.26
CA THR A 8 -6.39 -5.75 -13.03
C THR A 8 -5.46 -6.31 -14.09
N LYS A 9 -4.55 -5.47 -14.60
CA LYS A 9 -3.45 -5.89 -15.47
C LYS A 9 -2.13 -5.80 -14.69
N PRO A 10 -1.09 -6.59 -15.03
CA PRO A 10 0.22 -6.43 -14.40
C PRO A 10 0.70 -4.98 -14.49
N THR A 11 1.06 -4.40 -13.35
CA THR A 11 1.56 -3.03 -13.28
C THR A 11 2.97 -2.97 -13.91
N ILE A 12 3.11 -2.20 -15.01
CA ILE A 12 4.38 -2.04 -15.74
C ILE A 12 5.26 -0.91 -15.13
N GLY A 13 4.71 -0.14 -14.19
CA GLY A 13 5.38 0.97 -13.50
C GLY A 13 4.90 1.13 -12.06
N SER A 14 4.35 2.29 -11.73
CA SER A 14 3.67 2.55 -10.44
C SER A 14 2.32 3.21 -10.65
N ASN A 15 1.40 2.92 -9.74
CA ASN A 15 0.22 3.74 -9.50
C ASN A 15 0.35 4.46 -8.15
N VAL A 16 -0.22 5.66 -8.06
CA VAL A 16 -0.29 6.44 -6.83
C VAL A 16 -1.74 6.81 -6.59
N GLU A 17 -2.24 6.52 -5.41
CA GLU A 17 -3.57 6.92 -4.98
C GLU A 17 -3.47 7.68 -3.66
N GLU A 18 -4.16 8.82 -3.59
CA GLU A 18 -4.32 9.58 -2.37
C GLU A 18 -5.66 9.21 -1.73
N LEU A 19 -5.63 8.85 -0.45
CA LEU A 19 -6.81 8.47 0.32
C LEU A 19 -6.80 9.20 1.65
N THR A 20 -7.84 9.96 1.93
CA THR A 20 -8.08 10.47 3.28
C THR A 20 -8.93 9.45 4.05
N TYR A 21 -8.42 9.00 5.20
CA TYR A 21 -9.17 8.20 6.15
C TYR A 21 -9.12 8.88 7.52
N ARG A 22 -10.29 9.25 8.06
CA ARG A 22 -10.43 10.16 9.21
C ARG A 22 -9.75 11.50 8.93
N ASN A 23 -8.78 11.89 9.73
CA ASN A 23 -7.96 13.11 9.59
C ASN A 23 -6.52 12.78 9.17
N LEU A 24 -6.31 11.62 8.55
CA LEU A 24 -5.02 11.16 8.05
C LEU A 24 -5.09 11.06 6.53
N ASP A 25 -4.13 11.69 5.87
CA ASP A 25 -3.94 11.61 4.43
C ASP A 25 -2.90 10.53 4.12
N PHE A 26 -3.30 9.55 3.33
CA PHE A 26 -2.47 8.44 2.89
C PHE A 26 -2.08 8.66 1.44
N VAL A 27 -0.78 8.53 1.16
CA VAL A 27 -0.27 8.37 -0.21
C VAL A 27 0.11 6.90 -0.38
N ILE A 28 -0.69 6.18 -1.17
CA ILE A 28 -0.55 4.74 -1.37
C ILE A 28 0.12 4.51 -2.73
N TRP A 29 1.24 3.77 -2.70
CA TRP A 29 2.01 3.42 -3.89
C TRP A 29 1.83 1.94 -4.22
N ASP A 30 1.29 1.63 -5.40
CA ASP A 30 1.30 0.30 -5.99
C ASP A 30 2.44 0.21 -7.00
N ILE A 31 3.45 -0.63 -6.73
CA ILE A 31 4.67 -0.72 -7.54
C ILE A 31 4.70 -2.10 -8.22
N GLY A 32 4.95 -2.11 -9.52
CA GLY A 32 5.02 -3.33 -10.33
C GLY A 32 6.02 -4.36 -9.78
N GLY A 33 5.53 -5.59 -9.56
CA GLY A 33 6.30 -6.68 -8.96
C GLY A 33 7.05 -7.62 -9.92
N GLN A 34 6.97 -7.37 -11.23
CA GLN A 34 7.69 -8.16 -12.23
C GLN A 34 9.21 -8.05 -12.02
N GLU A 35 9.93 -9.16 -12.20
CA GLU A 35 11.37 -9.26 -11.92
C GLU A 35 12.20 -8.20 -12.66
N SER A 36 11.87 -7.92 -13.92
CA SER A 36 12.49 -6.88 -14.73
C SER A 36 12.34 -5.47 -14.14
N LEU A 37 11.24 -5.22 -13.42
CA LEU A 37 10.89 -3.93 -12.83
C LEU A 37 11.39 -3.81 -11.38
N ARG A 38 11.73 -4.90 -10.70
CA ARG A 38 12.25 -4.83 -9.32
C ARG A 38 13.53 -4.00 -9.21
N LYS A 39 14.32 -3.90 -10.29
CA LYS A 39 15.49 -3.02 -10.34
C LYS A 39 15.13 -1.55 -10.18
N SER A 40 13.93 -1.13 -10.59
CA SER A 40 13.47 0.25 -10.42
C SER A 40 12.85 0.50 -9.05
N TRP A 41 12.64 -0.51 -8.19
CA TRP A 41 12.10 -0.28 -6.85
C TRP A 41 12.97 0.70 -6.06
N SER A 42 14.28 0.73 -6.31
CA SER A 42 15.20 1.67 -5.70
C SER A 42 14.87 3.13 -5.96
N THR A 43 14.19 3.47 -7.04
CA THR A 43 13.78 4.85 -7.32
C THR A 43 12.72 5.36 -6.36
N TYR A 44 11.94 4.48 -5.72
CA TYR A 44 10.90 4.86 -4.75
C TYR A 44 11.44 5.04 -3.33
N TYR A 45 12.70 4.68 -3.12
CA TYR A 45 13.47 4.98 -1.91
C TYR A 45 14.80 5.65 -2.27
N VAL A 46 14.86 6.33 -3.43
CA VAL A 46 16.01 7.17 -3.79
C VAL A 46 16.09 8.32 -2.78
N GLN A 47 17.30 8.59 -2.30
CA GLN A 47 17.59 9.47 -1.14
C GLN A 47 17.19 8.92 0.23
N THR A 48 16.71 7.68 0.32
CA THR A 48 16.61 6.96 1.59
C THR A 48 17.92 6.18 1.79
N ASP A 49 18.82 6.71 2.62
CA ASP A 49 20.10 6.04 2.92
C ASP A 49 19.90 4.66 3.60
N VAL A 50 18.78 4.48 4.32
CA VAL A 50 18.40 3.24 5.00
C VAL A 50 16.88 3.08 5.05
N VAL A 51 16.35 1.96 4.52
CA VAL A 51 14.98 1.51 4.85
C VAL A 51 15.02 0.90 6.25
N ILE A 52 14.75 1.72 7.28
CA ILE A 52 14.72 1.24 8.65
C ILE A 52 13.36 0.58 8.90
N ILE A 53 13.35 -0.76 8.94
CA ILE A 53 12.28 -1.47 9.65
C ILE A 53 12.50 -1.21 11.13
N LEU A 54 11.88 -0.14 11.65
CA LEU A 54 11.99 0.28 13.04
C LEU A 54 11.47 -0.86 13.92
N ARG A 55 12.37 -1.54 14.64
CA ARG A 55 12.01 -2.61 15.59
C ARG A 55 11.02 -2.17 16.67
N ASN A 56 10.86 -0.85 16.88
CA ASN A 56 9.95 -0.26 17.86
C ASN A 56 8.64 0.27 17.25
N ARG A 57 8.40 0.13 15.94
CA ARG A 57 7.08 0.41 15.37
C ARG A 57 6.21 -0.83 15.55
N LYS A 58 5.01 -0.61 16.07
CA LYS A 58 3.98 -1.66 16.07
C LYS A 58 3.69 -2.02 14.62
N TRP A 59 3.55 -3.32 14.34
CA TRP A 59 3.14 -3.85 13.04
C TRP A 59 2.04 -4.89 13.26
N GLN A 60 1.15 -5.03 12.29
CA GLN A 60 0.10 -6.04 12.29
C GLN A 60 -0.15 -6.51 10.86
N ILE A 61 -0.38 -7.82 10.69
CA ILE A 61 -0.86 -8.41 9.44
C ILE A 61 -2.37 -8.50 9.51
N ASN A 62 -3.06 -7.94 8.53
CA ASN A 62 -4.51 -8.04 8.37
C ASN A 62 -4.82 -8.87 7.13
N GLY A 63 -5.61 -9.93 7.30
CA GLY A 63 -6.18 -10.64 6.16
C GLY A 63 -7.16 -9.72 5.42
N CYS A 64 -7.08 -9.68 4.10
CA CYS A 64 -7.99 -8.88 3.29
C CYS A 64 -8.37 -9.58 2.00
N CYS A 65 -9.51 -9.17 1.43
CA CYS A 65 -9.89 -9.51 0.07
C CYS A 65 -10.04 -8.23 -0.74
N ALA A 66 -9.09 -7.94 -1.62
CA ALA A 66 -9.11 -6.73 -2.44
C ALA A 66 -10.40 -6.62 -3.29
N VAL A 67 -10.86 -7.74 -3.85
CA VAL A 67 -12.06 -7.78 -4.72
C VAL A 67 -13.32 -7.43 -3.94
N LYS A 68 -13.46 -7.97 -2.71
CA LYS A 68 -14.64 -7.72 -1.86
C LYS A 68 -14.49 -6.46 -1.00
N GLY A 69 -13.26 -5.95 -0.86
CA GLY A 69 -12.91 -4.86 0.06
C GLY A 69 -12.87 -5.28 1.54
N GLU A 70 -13.01 -6.57 1.87
CA GLU A 70 -13.00 -7.07 3.24
C GLU A 70 -11.60 -6.92 3.87
N GLY A 71 -11.52 -6.53 5.15
CA GLY A 71 -10.27 -6.41 5.89
C GLY A 71 -9.47 -5.13 5.63
N LEU A 72 -9.76 -4.40 4.55
CA LEU A 72 -9.08 -3.13 4.24
C LEU A 72 -9.48 -2.00 5.21
N PRO A 73 -10.77 -1.78 5.53
CA PRO A 73 -11.15 -0.76 6.52
C PRO A 73 -10.54 -1.00 7.90
N GLU A 74 -10.51 -2.25 8.35
CA GLU A 74 -9.94 -2.66 9.63
C GLU A 74 -8.43 -2.43 9.66
N ALA A 75 -7.74 -2.68 8.54
CA ALA A 75 -6.32 -2.37 8.41
C ALA A 75 -6.05 -0.86 8.49
N LEU A 76 -6.84 -0.04 7.78
CA LEU A 76 -6.72 1.43 7.84
C LEU A 76 -7.01 1.98 9.24
N GLU A 77 -8.03 1.44 9.92
CA GLU A 77 -8.36 1.79 11.30
C GLU A 77 -7.22 1.42 12.26
N TRP A 78 -6.63 0.25 12.10
CA TRP A 78 -5.48 -0.15 12.93
C TRP A 78 -4.30 0.80 12.73
N ILE A 79 -4.01 1.16 11.48
CA ILE A 79 -2.96 2.12 11.15
C ILE A 79 -3.26 3.47 11.82
N ALA A 80 -4.48 3.99 11.66
CA ALA A 80 -4.88 5.28 12.23
C ALA A 80 -4.74 5.34 13.76
N ASN A 81 -4.94 4.21 14.45
CA ASN A 81 -4.82 4.11 15.91
C ASN A 81 -3.39 3.82 16.42
N ASN A 82 -2.43 3.53 15.53
CA ASN A 82 -1.06 3.14 15.90
C ASN A 82 0.05 3.94 15.20
N ILE A 83 -0.31 5.03 14.51
CA ILE A 83 0.62 6.05 14.00
C ILE A 83 1.01 7.02 15.12
#